data_AF-A0A955DRI4-F1
#
_entry.id   AF-A0A955DRI4-F1
#
_cell.length_a   1.000
_cell.length_b   1.000
_cell.length_c   1.000
_cell.angle_alpha   90.00
_cell.angle_beta   90.00
_cell.angle_gamma   90.00
#
_symmetry.space_group_name_H-M   'P 1'
#
loop_
_entity.id
_entity.type
_entity.pdbx_description
1 polymer ?
#
loop_
_entity_poly.entity_id
_entity_poly.type
_entity_poly.pdbx_seq_one_letter_code
_entity_poly.pdbx_strand_id
1 'polypeptide(L)'
;LGGMSGDEADETDGPADTDMLGAICNAGLARAGRRDLTDAFIRLIDMQNRRCTAFVLREFDTLPPTVRRQLGAHVLANAADDVDGADSDLLATIVTIIPAVYEAAPDLIEQRLRDAEDDSPLQQAMLLGLFGVNEPAIAPTVRQLRRIGANRADSLALLHLARLDDELSENDLAQLGRLAAGGGGLSDALHVQASWLYLRHVHRVDDALAELFDS
;
A
#
# COMPACT_ATOMS: atom_id res chain seq x y z
N LEU A 1 -9.96 -55.78 -32.09
CA LEU A 1 -11.24 -55.07 -31.98
C LEU A 1 -11.55 -54.91 -30.49
N GLY A 2 -11.50 -53.68 -29.99
CA GLY A 2 -12.03 -53.24 -28.69
C GLY A 2 -11.22 -53.69 -27.47
N GLY A 3 -10.79 -52.83 -26.55
CA GLY A 3 -10.98 -51.40 -26.41
C GLY A 3 -10.14 -50.94 -25.22
N MET A 4 -9.45 -49.82 -25.39
CA MET A 4 -8.92 -49.02 -24.30
C MET A 4 -10.11 -48.43 -23.55
N SER A 5 -10.22 -48.71 -22.27
CA SER A 5 -11.07 -47.94 -21.34
C SER A 5 -10.09 -47.23 -20.42
N GLY A 6 -9.81 -45.97 -20.74
CA GLY A 6 -9.14 -45.06 -19.84
C GLY A 6 -10.03 -44.85 -18.62
N ASP A 7 -9.46 -45.13 -17.46
CA ASP A 7 -10.02 -44.77 -16.16
C ASP A 7 -9.29 -43.50 -15.71
N GLU A 8 -9.59 -42.40 -16.41
CA GLU A 8 -9.35 -41.04 -15.94
C GLU A 8 -10.71 -40.51 -15.47
N ALA A 9 -11.07 -40.85 -14.23
CA ALA A 9 -12.08 -40.14 -13.45
C ALA A 9 -11.30 -39.35 -12.40
N ASP A 10 -10.93 -38.12 -12.75
CA ASP A 10 -11.70 -36.91 -12.44
C ASP A 10 -11.35 -36.46 -11.01
N GLU A 11 -10.43 -35.50 -10.99
CA GLU A 11 -9.96 -34.78 -9.82
C GLU A 11 -11.16 -34.27 -9.03
N THR A 12 -11.24 -34.66 -7.76
CA THR A 12 -12.20 -34.09 -6.83
C THR A 12 -11.88 -32.62 -6.58
N ASP A 13 -12.44 -31.73 -7.40
CA ASP A 13 -12.68 -30.32 -7.05
C ASP A 13 -13.51 -30.30 -5.75
N GLY A 14 -12.84 -29.94 -4.66
CA GLY A 14 -13.35 -30.09 -3.30
C GLY A 14 -14.40 -29.03 -2.89
N PRO A 15 -14.91 -29.10 -1.64
CA PRO A 15 -15.88 -28.13 -1.09
C PRO A 15 -15.41 -26.66 -1.14
N ALA A 16 -14.10 -26.42 -1.22
CA ALA A 16 -13.51 -25.08 -1.30
C ALA A 16 -13.90 -24.33 -2.60
N ASP A 17 -14.01 -25.01 -3.74
CA ASP A 17 -14.36 -24.38 -5.01
C ASP A 17 -15.85 -23.98 -5.07
N THR A 18 -16.70 -24.78 -4.43
CA THR A 18 -18.12 -24.46 -4.29
C THR A 18 -18.34 -23.22 -3.42
N ASP A 19 -17.56 -23.09 -2.33
CA ASP A 19 -17.60 -21.92 -1.46
C ASP A 19 -17.08 -20.66 -2.15
N MET A 20 -16.04 -20.77 -2.98
CA MET A 20 -15.48 -19.65 -3.75
C MET A 20 -16.45 -19.13 -4.81
N LEU A 21 -17.03 -20.04 -5.60
CA LEU A 21 -18.05 -19.67 -6.59
C LEU A 21 -19.27 -19.02 -5.92
N GLY A 22 -19.65 -19.51 -4.74
CA GLY A 22 -20.68 -18.91 -3.90
C GLY A 22 -20.34 -17.48 -3.49
N ALA A 23 -19.13 -17.23 -3.02
CA ALA A 23 -18.68 -15.89 -2.61
C ALA A 23 -18.62 -14.91 -3.80
N ILE A 24 -18.11 -15.35 -4.96
CA ILE A 24 -18.07 -14.54 -6.19
C ILE A 24 -19.49 -14.17 -6.63
N CYS A 25 -20.40 -15.15 -6.64
CA CYS A 25 -21.81 -14.92 -6.97
C CYS A 25 -22.46 -13.91 -6.00
N ASN A 26 -22.16 -14.03 -4.70
CA ASN A 26 -22.67 -13.11 -3.68
C ASN A 26 -22.17 -11.68 -3.90
N ALA A 27 -20.90 -11.49 -4.23
CA ALA A 27 -20.34 -10.17 -4.56
C ALA A 27 -20.97 -9.55 -5.81
N GLY A 28 -21.21 -10.37 -6.85
CA GLY A 28 -21.94 -9.93 -8.05
C GLY A 28 -23.39 -9.49 -7.74
N LEU A 29 -24.10 -10.25 -6.90
CA LEU A 29 -25.45 -9.90 -6.47
C LEU A 29 -25.48 -8.64 -5.60
N ALA A 30 -24.49 -8.46 -4.72
CA ALA A 30 -24.37 -7.26 -3.90
C ALA A 30 -24.13 -6.02 -4.76
N ARG A 31 -23.29 -6.12 -5.79
CA ARG A 31 -23.05 -5.04 -6.76
C ARG A 31 -24.32 -4.66 -7.54
N ALA A 32 -25.18 -5.62 -7.82
CA ALA A 32 -26.50 -5.39 -8.42
C ALA A 32 -27.54 -4.78 -7.46
N GLY A 33 -27.14 -4.40 -6.24
CA GLY A 33 -28.00 -3.79 -5.22
C GLY A 33 -28.92 -4.76 -4.49
N ARG A 34 -28.65 -6.07 -4.58
CA ARG A 34 -29.53 -7.11 -4.00
C ARG A 34 -29.08 -7.60 -2.63
N ARG A 35 -27.89 -7.20 -2.17
CA ARG A 35 -27.28 -7.60 -0.90
C ARG A 35 -26.33 -6.52 -0.38
N ASP A 36 -25.88 -6.67 0.86
CA ASP A 36 -24.84 -5.84 1.44
C ASP A 36 -23.51 -6.02 0.71
N LEU A 37 -22.92 -4.90 0.28
CA LEU A 37 -21.70 -4.88 -0.52
C LEU A 37 -20.45 -5.07 0.34
N THR A 38 -20.45 -4.54 1.56
CA THR A 38 -19.32 -4.63 2.48
C THR A 38 -19.10 -6.08 2.88
N ASP A 39 -20.13 -6.76 3.39
CA ASP A 39 -20.02 -8.15 3.85
C ASP A 39 -19.61 -9.10 2.73
N ALA A 40 -20.14 -8.88 1.52
CA ALA A 40 -19.81 -9.71 0.37
C ALA A 40 -18.34 -9.54 -0.07
N PHE A 41 -17.81 -8.32 0.02
CA PHE A 41 -16.43 -8.02 -0.38
C PHE A 41 -15.43 -8.42 0.71
N ILE A 42 -15.75 -8.21 1.99
CA ILE A 42 -14.99 -8.72 3.12
C ILE A 42 -14.84 -10.24 3.02
N ARG A 43 -15.95 -10.94 2.77
CA ARG A 43 -15.91 -12.40 2.60
C ARG A 43 -14.97 -12.83 1.48
N LEU A 44 -14.93 -12.12 0.35
CA LEU A 44 -13.99 -12.42 -0.74
C LEU A 44 -12.52 -12.22 -0.35
N ILE A 45 -12.22 -11.20 0.46
CA ILE A 45 -10.87 -10.97 0.98
C ILE A 45 -10.49 -12.06 1.98
N ASP A 46 -11.41 -12.44 2.86
CA ASP A 46 -11.18 -13.48 3.88
C ASP A 46 -10.96 -14.87 3.31
N MET A 47 -11.36 -15.11 2.06
CA MET A 47 -11.01 -16.34 1.34
C MET A 47 -9.51 -16.44 1.03
N GLN A 48 -8.73 -15.37 1.23
CA GLN A 48 -7.30 -15.31 0.93
C GLN A 48 -6.96 -15.72 -0.51
N ASN A 49 -7.92 -15.57 -1.42
CA ASN A 49 -7.74 -15.89 -2.83
C ASN A 49 -7.26 -14.66 -3.59
N ARG A 50 -6.04 -14.74 -4.12
CA ARG A 50 -5.37 -13.63 -4.82
C ARG A 50 -6.22 -12.94 -5.89
N ARG A 51 -6.98 -13.72 -6.68
CA ARG A 51 -7.83 -13.17 -7.76
C ARG A 51 -9.05 -12.44 -7.20
N CYS A 52 -9.63 -12.96 -6.12
CA CYS A 52 -10.76 -12.34 -5.44
C CYS A 52 -10.36 -11.03 -4.77
N THR A 53 -9.24 -11.03 -4.04
CA THR A 53 -8.67 -9.82 -3.45
C THR A 53 -8.37 -8.79 -4.54
N ALA A 54 -7.62 -9.16 -5.59
CA ALA A 54 -7.30 -8.24 -6.69
C ALA A 54 -8.54 -7.66 -7.38
N PHE A 55 -9.60 -8.47 -7.56
CA PHE A 55 -10.88 -8.00 -8.08
C PHE A 55 -11.51 -6.94 -7.17
N VAL A 56 -11.62 -7.23 -5.88
CA VAL A 56 -12.19 -6.31 -4.88
C VAL A 56 -11.41 -5.00 -4.83
N LEU A 57 -10.07 -5.08 -4.88
CA LEU A 57 -9.19 -3.92 -4.90
C LEU A 57 -9.34 -3.07 -6.16
N ARG A 58 -9.48 -3.70 -7.33
CA ARG A 58 -9.71 -2.98 -8.58
C ARG A 58 -11.03 -2.21 -8.56
N GLU A 59 -12.04 -2.76 -7.90
CA GLU A 59 -13.34 -2.09 -7.75
C GLU A 59 -13.32 -1.03 -6.64
N PHE A 60 -12.30 -1.01 -5.77
CA PHE A 60 -12.27 -0.23 -4.53
C PHE A 60 -12.62 1.25 -4.73
N ASP A 61 -12.01 1.90 -5.72
CA ASP A 61 -12.21 3.32 -6.03
C ASP A 61 -13.64 3.65 -6.50
N THR A 62 -14.37 2.65 -6.98
CA THR A 62 -15.76 2.79 -7.45
C THR A 62 -16.79 2.52 -6.35
N LEU A 63 -16.33 2.16 -5.14
CA LEU A 63 -17.21 1.84 -4.02
C LEU A 63 -17.65 3.12 -3.29
N PRO A 64 -18.84 3.12 -2.67
CA PRO A 64 -19.24 4.20 -1.78
C PRO A 64 -18.21 4.45 -0.68
N PRO A 65 -17.97 5.70 -0.24
CA PRO A 65 -16.97 6.02 0.79
C PRO A 65 -17.13 5.22 2.09
N THR A 66 -18.36 4.92 2.49
CA THR A 66 -18.66 4.10 3.67
C THR A 66 -18.14 2.67 3.52
N VAL A 67 -18.32 2.06 2.35
CA VAL A 67 -17.84 0.72 2.02
C VAL A 67 -16.32 0.72 1.91
N ARG A 68 -15.72 1.73 1.25
CA ARG A 68 -14.25 1.91 1.19
C ARG A 68 -13.63 1.95 2.59
N ARG A 69 -14.21 2.74 3.50
CA ARG A 69 -13.75 2.83 4.90
C ARG A 69 -13.80 1.48 5.59
N GLN A 70 -14.93 0.77 5.53
CA GLN A 70 -15.10 -0.52 6.20
C GLN A 70 -14.16 -1.60 5.65
N LEU A 71 -14.07 -1.68 4.32
CA LEU A 71 -13.23 -2.65 3.64
C LEU A 71 -11.73 -2.36 3.84
N GLY A 72 -11.33 -1.09 3.79
CA GLY A 72 -9.96 -0.66 4.09
C GLY A 72 -9.56 -0.96 5.54
N ALA A 73 -10.46 -0.72 6.50
CA ALA A 73 -10.24 -1.09 7.90
C ALA A 73 -10.03 -2.59 8.05
N HIS A 74 -10.82 -3.40 7.35
CA HIS A 74 -10.71 -4.86 7.38
C HIS A 74 -9.36 -5.35 6.83
N VAL A 75 -8.93 -4.84 5.67
CA VAL A 75 -7.63 -5.19 5.08
C VAL A 75 -6.46 -4.82 6.00
N LEU A 76 -6.51 -3.63 6.61
CA LEU A 76 -5.47 -3.14 7.52
C LEU A 76 -5.44 -3.89 8.86
N ALA A 77 -6.58 -4.41 9.31
CA ALA A 77 -6.68 -5.27 10.48
C ALA A 77 -6.08 -6.64 10.19
N ASN A 78 -6.44 -7.27 9.06
CA ASN A 78 -5.88 -8.57 8.68
C ASN A 78 -4.35 -8.52 8.49
N ALA A 79 -3.82 -7.40 7.99
CA ALA A 79 -2.37 -7.19 7.88
C ALA A 79 -1.67 -6.94 9.23
N ALA A 80 -2.43 -6.62 10.29
CA ALA A 80 -1.91 -6.51 11.65
C ALA A 80 -1.52 -7.85 12.24
N ASP A 81 -2.36 -8.85 11.98
CA ASP A 81 -2.36 -10.08 12.75
C ASP A 81 -1.36 -11.10 12.19
N ASP A 82 -0.83 -10.85 10.98
CA ASP A 82 0.12 -11.71 10.27
C ASP A 82 1.58 -11.19 10.37
N VAL A 83 2.00 -10.82 11.59
CA VAL A 83 3.28 -10.14 11.87
C VAL A 83 4.51 -11.01 11.52
N ASP A 84 4.39 -12.33 11.60
CA ASP A 84 5.52 -13.26 11.43
C ASP A 84 5.80 -13.66 9.97
N GLY A 85 4.93 -13.29 9.03
CA GLY A 85 5.01 -13.76 7.66
C GLY A 85 4.26 -12.91 6.64
N ALA A 86 4.01 -11.63 6.96
CA ALA A 86 3.19 -10.72 6.16
C ALA A 86 3.36 -10.98 4.66
N ASP A 87 2.32 -11.57 4.07
CA ASP A 87 2.32 -11.98 2.67
C ASP A 87 2.71 -10.77 1.80
N SER A 88 3.74 -10.95 0.97
CA SER A 88 4.20 -9.93 0.02
C SER A 88 3.04 -9.38 -0.82
N ASP A 89 2.03 -10.20 -1.11
CA ASP A 89 0.84 -9.78 -1.84
C ASP A 89 -0.11 -8.90 -1.01
N LEU A 90 -0.20 -9.15 0.30
CA LEU A 90 -0.97 -8.32 1.23
C LEU A 90 -0.29 -6.96 1.42
N LEU A 91 1.03 -6.92 1.53
CA LEU A 91 1.77 -5.64 1.61
C LEU A 91 1.62 -4.83 0.32
N ALA A 92 1.70 -5.47 -0.85
CA ALA A 92 1.45 -4.80 -2.14
C ALA A 92 0.01 -4.27 -2.25
N THR A 93 -0.94 -5.03 -1.71
CA THR A 93 -2.34 -4.63 -1.58
C THR A 93 -2.48 -3.37 -0.73
N ILE A 94 -1.83 -3.32 0.44
CA ILE A 94 -1.84 -2.16 1.33
C ILE A 94 -1.31 -0.92 0.60
N VAL A 95 -0.14 -1.02 -0.05
CA VAL A 95 0.44 0.08 -0.83
C VAL A 95 -0.58 0.66 -1.84
N THR A 96 -1.35 -0.21 -2.48
CA THR A 96 -2.32 0.18 -3.51
C THR A 96 -3.55 0.87 -2.94
N ILE A 97 -4.08 0.41 -1.80
CA ILE A 97 -5.36 0.93 -1.26
C ILE A 97 -5.21 2.19 -0.42
N ILE A 98 -4.03 2.45 0.16
CA ILE A 98 -3.82 3.54 1.11
C ILE A 98 -4.34 4.89 0.59
N PRO A 99 -4.08 5.33 -0.67
CA PRO A 99 -4.59 6.61 -1.15
C PRO A 99 -6.11 6.73 -1.10
N ALA A 100 -6.82 5.70 -1.56
CA ALA A 100 -8.28 5.67 -1.60
C ALA A 100 -8.91 5.53 -0.21
N VAL A 101 -8.27 4.76 0.68
CA VAL A 101 -8.69 4.67 2.08
C VAL A 101 -8.46 6.00 2.80
N TYR A 102 -7.33 6.66 2.55
CA TYR A 102 -7.00 7.94 3.16
C TYR A 102 -8.02 9.02 2.79
N GLU A 103 -8.44 9.07 1.52
CA GLU A 103 -9.49 9.98 1.06
C GLU A 103 -10.81 9.80 1.84
N ALA A 104 -11.18 8.55 2.15
CA ALA A 104 -12.43 8.24 2.84
C ALA A 104 -12.32 8.26 4.38
N ALA A 105 -11.13 8.00 4.93
CA ALA A 105 -10.91 7.76 6.35
C ALA A 105 -9.45 8.06 6.75
N PRO A 106 -9.01 9.33 6.76
CA PRO A 106 -7.64 9.69 7.07
C PRO A 106 -7.25 9.28 8.50
N ASP A 107 -8.15 9.49 9.47
CA ASP A 107 -7.93 9.13 10.89
C ASP A 107 -7.59 7.65 11.07
N LEU A 108 -8.18 6.77 10.26
CA LEU A 108 -7.93 5.34 10.33
C LEU A 108 -6.49 5.02 9.89
N ILE A 109 -6.04 5.60 8.79
CA ILE A 109 -4.66 5.41 8.30
C ILE A 109 -3.67 5.98 9.30
N GLU A 110 -3.94 7.17 9.83
CA GLU A 110 -3.06 7.84 10.79
C GLU A 110 -2.96 7.08 12.11
N GLN A 111 -4.09 6.60 12.63
CA GLN A 111 -4.09 5.73 13.79
C GLN A 111 -3.33 4.45 13.51
N ARG A 112 -3.62 3.78 12.40
CA ARG A 112 -3.00 2.50 12.08
C ARG A 112 -1.50 2.61 11.85
N LEU A 113 -1.05 3.71 11.27
CA LEU A 113 0.37 3.99 11.07
C LEU A 113 1.10 4.24 12.38
N ARG A 114 0.44 4.88 13.37
CA ARG A 114 0.96 5.06 14.73
C ARG A 114 0.98 3.76 15.53
N ASP A 115 0.02 2.87 15.29
CA ASP A 115 -0.13 1.59 15.98
C ASP A 115 0.72 0.47 15.35
N ALA A 116 1.27 0.68 14.15
CA ALA A 116 2.15 -0.27 13.49
C ALA A 116 3.47 -0.41 14.27
N GLU A 117 3.97 -1.65 14.39
CA GLU A 117 5.29 -1.89 14.97
C GLU A 117 6.36 -1.13 14.17
N ASP A 118 7.31 -0.56 14.91
CA ASP A 118 8.38 0.23 14.32
C ASP A 118 9.24 -0.59 13.38
N ASP A 119 9.58 -0.02 12.23
CA ASP A 119 10.36 -0.67 11.17
C ASP A 119 9.71 -1.92 10.56
N SER A 120 8.47 -2.26 10.95
CA SER A 120 7.76 -3.42 10.43
C SER A 120 7.49 -3.31 8.92
N PRO A 121 7.38 -4.44 8.21
CA PRO A 121 6.96 -4.46 6.80
C PRO A 121 5.64 -3.72 6.57
N LEU A 122 4.70 -3.81 7.53
CA LEU A 122 3.44 -3.09 7.49
C LEU A 122 3.65 -1.57 7.52
N GLN A 123 4.43 -1.05 8.47
CA GLN A 123 4.72 0.38 8.57
C GLN A 123 5.35 0.90 7.27
N GLN A 124 6.29 0.13 6.70
CA GLN A 124 6.92 0.47 5.43
C GLN A 124 5.92 0.45 4.25
N ALA A 125 5.04 -0.55 4.16
CA ALA A 125 4.02 -0.63 3.13
C ALA A 125 3.01 0.53 3.22
N MET A 126 2.62 0.91 4.44
CA MET A 126 1.76 2.07 4.66
C MET A 126 2.44 3.37 4.23
N LEU A 127 3.70 3.59 4.63
CA LEU A 127 4.49 4.75 4.19
C LEU A 127 4.66 4.75 2.66
N LEU A 128 4.88 3.61 2.02
CA LEU A 128 4.95 3.52 0.56
C LEU A 128 3.60 3.92 -0.09
N GLY A 129 2.48 3.43 0.43
CA GLY A 129 1.15 3.78 -0.08
C GLY A 129 0.82 5.27 0.05
N LEU A 130 1.32 5.93 1.11
CA LEU A 130 1.12 7.37 1.32
C LEU A 130 1.77 8.24 0.23
N PHE A 131 2.65 7.71 -0.64
CA PHE A 131 3.18 8.51 -1.75
C PHE A 131 2.11 8.86 -2.79
N GLY A 132 1.01 8.11 -2.83
CA GLY A 132 -0.17 8.47 -3.61
C GLY A 132 -1.05 9.55 -2.97
N VAL A 133 -0.79 9.93 -1.71
CA VAL A 133 -1.54 10.94 -0.97
C VAL A 133 -0.81 12.28 -1.07
N ASN A 134 -1.50 13.35 -1.45
CA ASN A 134 -0.95 14.71 -1.57
C ASN A 134 -1.57 15.67 -0.54
N GLU A 135 -1.85 15.18 0.66
CA GLU A 135 -2.49 15.95 1.73
C GLU A 135 -1.45 16.39 2.77
N PRO A 136 -1.16 17.69 2.92
CA PRO A 136 -0.21 18.18 3.93
C PRO A 136 -0.58 17.83 5.38
N ALA A 137 -1.86 17.53 5.63
CA ALA A 137 -2.39 17.16 6.94
C ALA A 137 -1.73 15.89 7.53
N ILE A 138 -1.15 15.01 6.71
CA ILE A 138 -0.45 13.81 7.17
C ILE A 138 0.94 14.10 7.77
N ALA A 139 1.55 15.25 7.45
CA ALA A 139 2.93 15.57 7.84
C ALA A 139 3.19 15.49 9.35
N PRO A 140 2.31 15.97 10.26
CA PRO A 140 2.49 15.81 11.70
C PRO A 140 2.55 14.33 12.13
N THR A 141 1.72 13.47 11.55
CA THR A 141 1.69 12.03 11.84
C THR A 141 2.98 11.37 11.36
N VAL A 142 3.44 11.66 10.13
CA VAL A 142 4.73 11.16 9.62
C VAL A 142 5.91 11.64 10.47
N ARG A 143 5.89 12.91 10.89
CA ARG A 143 6.97 13.50 11.70
C ARG A 143 7.14 12.81 13.05
N GLN A 144 6.06 12.30 13.65
CA GLN A 144 6.11 11.54 14.91
C GLN A 144 6.76 10.17 14.77
N LEU A 145 6.67 9.56 13.60
CA LEU A 145 7.27 8.24 13.32
C LEU A 145 8.76 8.33 13.08
N ARG A 146 9.21 9.48 12.58
CA ARG A 146 10.60 9.69 12.19
C ARG A 146 11.52 9.64 13.40
N ARG A 147 12.48 8.73 13.34
CA ARG A 147 13.54 8.56 14.34
C ARG A 147 14.84 9.13 13.79
N ILE A 148 15.82 9.27 14.68
CA ILE A 148 17.22 9.57 14.32
C ILE A 148 17.90 8.26 13.87
N GLY A 149 17.19 7.41 13.13
CA GLY A 149 17.67 6.12 12.63
C GLY A 149 18.07 6.18 11.16
N ALA A 150 18.64 5.07 10.69
CA ALA A 150 19.04 4.86 9.30
C ALA A 150 18.30 3.67 8.67
N ASN A 151 17.16 3.28 9.25
CA ASN A 151 16.33 2.21 8.73
C ASN A 151 15.49 2.72 7.53
N ARG A 152 14.81 1.77 6.88
CA ARG A 152 14.02 2.04 5.69
C ARG A 152 12.76 2.85 5.99
N ALA A 153 12.10 2.63 7.13
CA ALA A 153 10.90 3.37 7.51
C ALA A 153 11.21 4.86 7.75
N ASP A 154 12.31 5.19 8.43
CA ASP A 154 12.80 6.56 8.62
C ASP A 154 13.12 7.24 7.29
N SER A 155 13.71 6.49 6.36
CA SER A 155 14.02 6.99 5.02
C SER A 155 12.75 7.34 4.25
N LEU A 156 11.73 6.48 4.30
CA LEU A 156 10.41 6.73 3.68
C LEU A 156 9.69 7.91 4.36
N ALA A 157 9.75 8.01 5.69
CA ALA A 157 9.17 9.11 6.44
C ALA A 157 9.84 10.45 6.09
N LEU A 158 11.17 10.49 5.98
CA LEU A 158 11.89 11.69 5.55
C LEU A 158 11.52 12.12 4.13
N LEU A 159 11.38 11.18 3.19
CA LEU A 159 10.93 11.50 1.83
C LEU A 159 9.52 12.10 1.81
N HIS A 160 8.62 11.63 2.68
CA HIS A 160 7.30 12.24 2.85
C HIS A 160 7.39 13.68 3.35
N LEU A 161 8.15 13.90 4.42
CA LEU A 161 8.32 15.25 4.96
C LEU A 161 8.95 16.18 3.93
N ALA A 162 10.00 15.73 3.23
CA ALA A 162 10.64 16.51 2.17
C ALA A 162 9.70 16.85 1.01
N ARG A 163 8.68 16.03 0.75
CA ARG A 163 7.68 16.29 -0.28
C ARG A 163 6.61 17.30 0.17
N LEU A 164 6.21 17.23 1.44
CA LEU A 164 5.09 17.99 2.00
C LEU A 164 5.50 19.34 2.60
N ASP A 165 6.71 19.41 3.19
CA ASP A 165 7.25 20.61 3.81
C ASP A 165 8.08 21.40 2.79
N ASP A 166 7.98 22.72 2.83
CA ASP A 166 8.82 23.61 2.01
C ASP A 166 10.21 23.83 2.59
N GLU A 167 10.39 23.61 3.89
CA GLU A 167 11.65 23.76 4.60
C GLU A 167 11.97 22.52 5.42
N LEU A 168 13.21 22.06 5.32
CA LEU A 168 13.77 20.98 6.14
C LEU A 168 14.81 21.53 7.11
N SER A 169 14.91 20.90 8.29
CA SER A 169 16.03 21.21 9.19
C SER A 169 17.36 20.80 8.55
N GLU A 170 18.48 21.41 8.97
CA GLU A 170 19.81 21.11 8.41
C GLU A 170 20.16 19.61 8.51
N ASN A 171 19.78 18.95 9.61
CA ASN A 171 19.99 17.52 9.79
C ASN A 171 19.18 16.70 8.77
N ASP A 172 17.94 17.10 8.52
CA ASP A 172 17.02 16.41 7.63
C ASP A 172 17.44 16.58 6.18
N LEU A 173 17.88 17.78 5.82
CA LEU A 173 18.47 18.08 4.53
C LEU A 173 19.76 17.26 4.30
N ALA A 174 20.63 17.17 5.31
CA ALA A 174 21.84 16.35 5.22
C ALA A 174 21.54 14.85 5.11
N GLN A 175 20.52 14.35 5.81
CA GLN A 175 20.04 12.99 5.67
C GLN A 175 19.45 12.74 4.28
N LEU A 176 18.62 13.67 3.77
CA LEU A 176 18.03 13.58 2.44
C LEU A 176 19.12 13.53 1.36
N GLY A 177 20.19 14.31 1.51
CA GLY A 177 21.37 14.24 0.63
C GLY A 177 22.06 12.88 0.66
N ARG A 178 22.11 12.20 1.81
CA ARG A 178 22.63 10.82 1.90
C ARG A 178 21.72 9.82 1.19
N LEU A 179 20.40 9.98 1.29
CA LEU A 179 19.44 9.15 0.57
C LEU A 179 19.56 9.36 -0.95
N ALA A 180 19.69 10.61 -1.39
CA ALA A 180 19.92 10.99 -2.79
C ALA A 180 21.20 10.33 -3.36
N ALA A 181 22.26 10.25 -2.54
CA ALA A 181 23.53 9.62 -2.92
C ALA A 181 23.52 8.08 -2.94
N GLY A 182 22.37 7.43 -2.70
CA GLY A 182 22.24 5.96 -2.71
C GLY A 182 22.15 5.28 -1.34
N GLY A 183 21.99 6.04 -0.25
CA GLY A 183 21.84 5.49 1.10
C GLY A 183 20.40 5.11 1.50
N GLY A 184 20.23 4.39 2.62
CA GLY A 184 18.92 4.16 3.24
C GLY A 184 18.11 2.97 2.72
N GLY A 185 18.69 2.12 1.88
CA GLY A 185 18.06 0.87 1.43
C GLY A 185 16.78 1.07 0.62
N LEU A 186 16.72 2.17 -0.15
CA LEU A 186 15.60 2.53 -1.01
C LEU A 186 15.71 1.79 -2.36
N SER A 187 14.61 1.77 -3.13
CA SER A 187 14.66 1.35 -4.53
C SER A 187 15.21 2.46 -5.42
N ASP A 188 15.68 2.12 -6.61
CA ASP A 188 16.20 3.11 -7.58
C ASP A 188 15.20 4.24 -7.86
N ALA A 189 13.91 3.90 -7.99
CA ALA A 189 12.85 4.89 -8.19
C ALA A 189 12.74 5.89 -7.01
N LEU A 190 12.87 5.39 -5.78
CA LEU A 190 12.85 6.24 -4.58
C LEU A 190 14.14 7.04 -4.43
N HIS A 191 15.29 6.53 -4.90
CA HIS A 191 16.52 7.31 -4.99
C HIS A 191 16.40 8.48 -5.95
N VAL A 192 15.76 8.29 -7.11
CA VAL A 192 15.48 9.41 -8.04
C VAL A 192 14.60 10.46 -7.36
N GLN A 193 13.56 10.05 -6.63
CA GLN A 193 12.71 10.98 -5.87
C GLN A 193 13.51 11.70 -4.78
N ALA A 194 14.36 11.00 -4.03
CA ALA A 194 15.22 11.57 -3.01
C ALA A 194 16.15 12.65 -3.59
N SER A 195 16.78 12.35 -4.73
CA SER A 195 17.66 13.28 -5.45
C SER A 195 16.91 14.51 -5.93
N TRP A 196 15.73 14.35 -6.52
CA TRP A 196 14.92 15.48 -6.95
C TRP A 196 14.47 16.35 -5.76
N LEU A 197 14.00 15.74 -4.67
CA LEU A 197 13.61 16.44 -3.45
C LEU A 197 14.80 17.19 -2.83
N TYR A 198 15.97 16.56 -2.77
CA TYR A 198 17.19 17.21 -2.28
C TYR A 198 17.52 18.45 -3.11
N LEU A 199 17.55 18.33 -4.44
CA LEU A 199 17.83 19.44 -5.36
C LEU A 199 16.82 20.59 -5.21
N ARG A 200 15.53 20.27 -5.00
CA ARG A 200 14.49 21.26 -4.69
C ARG A 200 14.80 22.03 -3.42
N HIS A 201 15.15 21.33 -2.34
CA HIS A 201 15.44 21.94 -1.03
C HIS A 201 16.74 22.72 -0.99
N VAL A 202 17.72 22.42 -1.85
CA VAL A 202 18.95 23.24 -2.00
C VAL A 202 18.85 24.30 -3.10
N HIS A 203 17.69 24.45 -3.74
CA HIS A 203 17.45 25.39 -4.85
C HIS A 203 18.42 25.22 -6.04
N ARG A 204 18.82 23.99 -6.37
CA ARG A 204 19.75 23.68 -7.48
C ARG A 204 19.12 22.86 -8.60
N VAL A 205 17.80 22.90 -8.72
CA VAL A 205 17.07 22.16 -9.78
C VAL A 205 17.47 22.68 -11.16
N ASP A 206 17.54 24.00 -11.34
CA ASP A 206 17.86 24.62 -12.62
C ASP A 206 19.30 24.31 -13.07
N ASP A 207 20.26 24.38 -12.14
CA ASP A 207 21.66 24.01 -12.39
C ASP A 207 21.78 22.54 -12.86
N ALA A 208 21.08 21.63 -12.18
CA ALA A 208 21.12 20.21 -12.49
C ALA A 208 20.48 19.90 -13.85
N LEU A 209 19.41 20.62 -14.23
CA LEU A 209 18.80 20.49 -15.55
C LEU A 209 19.72 21.03 -16.64
N ALA A 210 20.38 22.17 -16.43
CA ALA A 210 21.33 22.72 -17.39
C ALA A 210 22.47 21.74 -17.70
N GLU A 211 23.08 21.13 -16.67
CA GLU A 211 24.14 20.13 -16.84
C GLU A 211 23.66 18.89 -17.64
N LEU A 212 22.42 18.46 -17.47
CA LEU A 212 21.86 17.29 -18.16
C LEU A 212 21.57 17.55 -19.65
N PHE A 213 21.18 18.78 -20.01
CA PHE A 213 20.88 19.14 -21.40
C PHE A 213 22.10 19.64 -22.18
N ASP A 214 23.19 20.01 -21.49
CA ASP A 214 24.46 20.40 -22.10
C ASP A 214 25.41 19.21 -22.34
N SER A 215 25.06 18.00 -21.88
CA SER A 215 25.81 16.74 -22.08
C SER A 215 25.27 15.86 -23.19
#